data_AF-A0A7Y3LN63-F1
#
_entry.id   AF-A0A7Y3LN63-F1
#
_cell.length_a   1.000
_cell.length_b   1.000
_cell.length_c   1.000
_cell.angle_alpha   90.00
_cell.angle_beta   90.00
_cell.angle_gamma   90.00
#
_symmetry.space_group_name_H-M   'P 1'
#
loop_
_entity.id
_entity.type
_entity.pdbx_description
1 polymer ?
#
loop_
_entity_poly.entity_id
_entity_poly.type
_entity_poly.pdbx_seq_one_letter_code
_entity_poly.pdbx_strand_id
1 'polypeptide(L)'
;MTSTLENEAKEANTLKNGQPRPVKVELFSPERRRPPKKAGMEQHFGPTDPKVDALKLPVIGKPLTKLFKSRPFQFMMILPNQAIFWIVIIGGIVGGSYAMPTGENNFGTVITWFIWFCLIFIMIVGVGRAWCMMCPFGGFAEWVQRHTFWKRTIKPITANWKWPEKMAKFGILPAVGTFIFLTWIEEFFNIAGPGYPIFTSLMVLGIVATALTVMLLFERRTFCRYLCPLTGLIGSAGATGMVAGFRTRDRDKCLSCQTKDCMRGSENGYGCPWFEWPGSASSNLMCGLCTECMKNCPEDNVGLFLQPPLTSVIKPDRRRTDVGVAIVALLGLVVFQQFNALSPYQSLDTWLNSHTGFQFGAYGYPNPIDYLGIIALASLVPVLLTGVITLLLAKKTTSQVTDTRDSGPRVVPSSGGVALLEAPAAIQTTKTVKTSQFKTWFVALAYGIIPLMASDYLARQLPKFLSNSPRIIAAISDPFDKGWNLFGTAKLHIANQHILLGNGVVAVQIVVVGIGLLASLYATNKIVKNELVQISKNALATRAITLLYVLALGLTVAGLYYPMHAAF
;
A
#
# COMPACT_ATOMS: atom_id res chain seq x y z
N MET A 1 31.16 -48.17 25.19
CA MET A 1 30.18 -47.21 25.72
C MET A 1 29.51 -46.34 24.64
N THR A 2 30.04 -46.27 23.42
CA THR A 2 29.43 -45.50 22.31
C THR A 2 28.52 -46.32 21.39
N SER A 3 28.57 -47.66 21.42
CA SER A 3 27.70 -48.52 20.58
C SER A 3 26.37 -48.89 21.25
N THR A 4 26.24 -48.76 22.57
CA THR A 4 25.02 -49.10 23.31
C THR A 4 23.98 -47.98 23.29
N LEU A 5 24.40 -46.71 23.29
CA LEU A 5 23.49 -45.55 23.27
C LEU A 5 22.85 -45.29 21.89
N GLU A 6 23.50 -45.69 20.79
CA GLU A 6 22.94 -45.58 19.43
C GLU A 6 21.83 -46.61 19.17
N ASN A 7 21.90 -47.77 19.83
CA ASN A 7 20.88 -48.81 19.71
C ASN A 7 19.65 -48.51 20.58
N GLU A 8 19.82 -47.94 21.78
CA GLU A 8 18.70 -47.51 22.62
C GLU A 8 17.91 -46.33 22.02
N ALA A 9 18.56 -45.42 21.29
CA ALA A 9 17.90 -44.34 20.58
C ALA A 9 17.07 -44.80 19.36
N LYS A 10 17.43 -45.94 18.76
CA LYS A 10 16.66 -46.56 17.66
C LYS A 10 15.45 -47.35 18.16
N GLU A 11 15.54 -48.00 19.32
CA GLU A 11 14.40 -48.72 19.92
C GLU A 11 13.34 -47.79 20.53
N ALA A 12 13.70 -46.57 20.97
CA ALA A 12 12.74 -45.62 21.54
C ALA A 12 11.78 -44.99 20.50
N ASN A 13 12.06 -45.13 19.20
CA ASN A 13 11.35 -44.43 18.12
C ASN A 13 10.52 -45.31 17.16
N THR A 14 10.41 -46.61 17.43
CA THR A 14 9.56 -47.54 16.68
C THR A 14 8.38 -48.00 17.54
N LEU A 15 7.17 -48.03 16.95
CA LEU A 15 6.07 -48.82 17.50
C LEU A 15 6.37 -50.31 17.25
N LYS A 16 5.80 -51.23 18.05
CA LYS A 16 5.99 -52.70 17.94
C LYS A 16 5.78 -53.32 16.53
N ASN A 17 5.28 -52.55 15.56
CA ASN A 17 5.08 -52.95 14.16
C ASN A 17 5.96 -52.19 13.13
N GLY A 18 7.09 -51.58 13.53
CA GLY A 18 8.10 -51.07 12.59
C GLY A 18 7.74 -49.79 11.81
N GLN A 19 6.68 -49.06 12.17
CA GLN A 19 6.37 -47.75 11.61
C GLN A 19 6.96 -46.60 12.46
N PRO A 20 7.50 -45.52 11.84
CA PRO A 20 7.99 -44.36 12.57
C PRO A 20 6.84 -43.63 13.29
N ARG A 21 7.03 -43.28 14.57
CA ARG A 21 6.04 -42.50 15.33
C ARG A 21 5.80 -41.15 14.65
N PRO A 22 4.55 -40.71 14.42
CA PRO A 22 4.29 -39.37 13.93
C PRO A 22 4.77 -38.36 14.98
N VAL A 23 5.82 -37.61 14.64
CA VAL A 23 6.24 -36.44 15.43
C VAL A 23 5.08 -35.45 15.37
N LYS A 24 4.34 -35.33 16.49
CA LYS A 24 3.35 -34.27 16.68
C LYS A 24 4.07 -32.93 16.72
N VAL A 25 4.26 -32.33 15.55
CA VAL A 25 4.45 -30.90 15.46
C VAL A 25 3.12 -30.28 15.85
N GLU A 26 3.07 -29.58 16.98
CA GLU A 26 1.98 -28.65 17.28
C GLU A 26 2.04 -27.53 16.23
N LEU A 27 1.46 -27.83 15.06
CA LEU A 27 0.91 -26.84 14.16
C LEU A 27 0.05 -25.92 15.01
N PHE A 28 0.20 -24.60 14.83
CA PHE A 28 -0.77 -23.62 15.29
C PHE A 28 -2.17 -24.24 15.25
N SER A 29 -2.79 -24.34 16.43
CA SER A 29 -4.03 -25.07 16.74
C SER A 29 -4.90 -25.40 15.52
N PRO A 30 -5.39 -26.65 15.36
CA PRO A 30 -6.40 -26.98 14.37
C PRO A 30 -7.71 -26.31 14.80
N GLU A 31 -7.82 -24.99 14.60
CA GLU A 31 -9.04 -24.25 14.76
C GLU A 31 -10.05 -24.82 13.75
N ARG A 32 -10.93 -25.63 14.32
CA ARG A 32 -12.17 -26.22 13.80
C ARG A 32 -12.47 -25.73 12.38
N ARG A 33 -12.21 -26.59 11.38
CA ARG A 33 -12.57 -26.36 9.98
C ARG A 33 -14.06 -26.03 9.92
N ARG A 34 -14.43 -24.75 9.83
CA ARG A 34 -15.71 -24.42 9.21
C ARG A 34 -15.57 -24.87 7.76
N PRO A 35 -16.39 -25.81 7.27
CA PRO A 35 -16.37 -26.17 5.87
C PRO A 35 -16.53 -24.87 5.05
N PRO A 36 -15.74 -24.69 3.99
CA PRO A 36 -15.86 -23.53 3.12
C PRO A 36 -17.28 -23.53 2.57
N LYS A 37 -18.13 -22.63 3.06
CA LYS A 37 -19.45 -22.43 2.47
C LYS A 37 -19.22 -21.84 1.07
N LYS A 38 -19.72 -22.52 0.03
CA LYS A 38 -19.78 -21.97 -1.34
C LYS A 38 -20.64 -20.69 -1.39
N ALA A 39 -21.70 -20.66 -0.58
CA ALA A 39 -22.65 -19.56 -0.50
C ALA A 39 -21.98 -18.21 -0.18
N GLY A 40 -22.18 -17.23 -1.06
CA GLY A 40 -21.65 -15.86 -0.95
C GLY A 40 -20.24 -15.66 -1.53
N MET A 41 -19.46 -16.73 -1.73
CA MET A 41 -18.15 -16.62 -2.38
C MET A 41 -18.29 -16.61 -3.92
N GLU A 42 -19.33 -17.25 -4.45
CA GLU A 42 -19.75 -17.21 -5.87
C GLU A 42 -19.96 -15.78 -6.42
N GLN A 43 -20.39 -14.84 -5.57
CA GLN A 43 -20.54 -13.43 -5.96
C GLN A 43 -19.20 -12.67 -6.09
N HIS A 44 -18.13 -13.21 -5.50
CA HIS A 44 -16.77 -12.69 -5.67
C HIS A 44 -16.04 -13.33 -6.86
N PHE A 45 -16.67 -14.30 -7.54
CA PHE A 45 -16.13 -15.06 -8.67
C PHE A 45 -16.67 -14.50 -10.00
N GLY A 46 -16.29 -13.27 -10.36
CA GLY A 46 -16.81 -12.54 -11.52
C GLY A 46 -15.95 -12.65 -12.81
N PRO A 47 -16.52 -12.31 -13.99
CA PRO A 47 -15.82 -12.27 -15.29
C PRO A 47 -14.76 -11.15 -15.42
N THR A 48 -14.54 -10.38 -14.36
CA THR A 48 -13.59 -9.28 -14.23
C THR A 48 -12.18 -9.74 -13.87
N ASP A 49 -11.98 -11.05 -13.68
CA ASP A 49 -10.65 -11.58 -13.38
C ASP A 49 -9.64 -11.31 -14.50
N PRO A 50 -8.41 -10.91 -14.14
CA PRO A 50 -7.35 -10.81 -15.11
C PRO A 50 -7.10 -12.18 -15.76
N LYS A 51 -7.01 -12.20 -17.09
CA LYS A 51 -6.90 -13.45 -17.86
C LYS A 51 -5.46 -13.85 -18.16
N VAL A 52 -4.53 -12.91 -18.09
CA VAL A 52 -3.13 -13.11 -18.48
C VAL A 52 -2.30 -13.51 -17.25
N ASP A 53 -2.00 -14.80 -17.12
CA ASP A 53 -1.04 -15.31 -16.13
C ASP A 53 0.38 -15.22 -16.68
N ALA A 54 1.18 -14.29 -16.16
CA ALA A 54 2.56 -14.06 -16.59
C ALA A 54 3.44 -15.31 -16.41
N LEU A 55 3.07 -16.20 -15.48
CA LEU A 55 3.82 -17.43 -15.21
C LEU A 55 3.59 -18.52 -16.24
N LYS A 56 2.58 -18.38 -17.10
CA LYS A 56 2.30 -19.30 -18.22
C LYS A 56 2.79 -18.78 -19.57
N LEU A 57 3.44 -17.61 -19.61
CA LEU A 57 4.01 -17.10 -20.86
C LEU A 57 5.16 -18.00 -21.34
N PRO A 58 5.25 -18.28 -22.66
CA PRO A 58 6.10 -19.35 -23.19
C PRO A 58 7.60 -19.13 -22.93
N VAL A 59 8.07 -17.88 -22.99
CA VAL A 59 9.49 -17.54 -22.85
C VAL A 59 9.87 -17.27 -21.38
N ILE A 60 9.07 -16.46 -20.68
CA ILE A 60 9.42 -15.96 -19.34
C ILE A 60 8.74 -16.72 -18.19
N GLY A 61 7.72 -17.54 -18.44
CA GLY A 61 6.90 -18.14 -17.41
C GLY A 61 7.61 -19.16 -16.52
N LYS A 62 8.38 -20.08 -17.13
CA LYS A 62 9.19 -21.07 -16.41
C LYS A 62 10.29 -20.43 -15.54
N PRO A 63 11.15 -19.51 -16.06
CA PRO A 63 12.16 -18.88 -15.23
C PRO A 63 11.54 -18.03 -14.11
N LEU A 64 10.45 -17.29 -14.39
CA LEU A 64 9.71 -16.54 -13.36
C LEU A 64 9.15 -17.45 -12.27
N THR A 65 8.56 -18.58 -12.64
CA THR A 65 8.02 -19.55 -11.67
C THR A 65 9.12 -20.11 -10.77
N LYS A 66 10.26 -20.50 -11.36
CA LYS A 66 11.43 -20.98 -10.60
C LYS A 66 11.94 -19.89 -9.66
N LEU A 67 12.04 -18.65 -10.14
CA LEU A 67 12.48 -17.50 -9.36
C LEU A 67 11.53 -17.23 -8.18
N PHE A 68 10.23 -17.14 -8.41
CA PHE A 68 9.25 -16.81 -7.36
C PHE A 68 9.03 -17.93 -6.35
N LYS A 69 9.17 -19.20 -6.76
CA LYS A 69 9.15 -20.34 -5.83
C LYS A 69 10.44 -20.44 -5.01
N SER A 70 11.54 -19.81 -5.45
CA SER A 70 12.79 -19.81 -4.68
C SER A 70 12.66 -19.02 -3.38
N ARG A 71 13.21 -19.58 -2.30
CA ARG A 71 13.25 -18.94 -0.98
C ARG A 71 14.15 -17.69 -0.93
N PRO A 72 15.34 -17.69 -1.56
CA PRO A 72 16.22 -16.52 -1.55
C PRO A 72 15.67 -15.32 -2.31
N PHE A 73 14.70 -15.50 -3.21
CA PHE A 73 14.17 -14.43 -4.06
C PHE A 73 13.76 -13.17 -3.29
N GLN A 74 13.02 -13.34 -2.19
CA GLN A 74 12.57 -12.19 -1.40
C GLN A 74 13.76 -11.46 -0.75
N PHE A 75 14.73 -12.21 -0.22
CA PHE A 75 15.97 -11.65 0.32
C PHE A 75 16.76 -10.89 -0.74
N MET A 76 16.98 -11.50 -1.91
CA MET A 76 17.73 -10.89 -3.02
C MET A 76 17.10 -9.60 -3.54
N MET A 77 15.77 -9.49 -3.49
CA MET A 77 15.06 -8.28 -3.91
C MET A 77 15.10 -7.17 -2.85
N ILE A 78 15.19 -7.51 -1.56
CA ILE A 78 15.28 -6.54 -0.46
C ILE A 78 16.71 -6.06 -0.27
N LEU A 79 17.70 -6.93 -0.49
CA LEU A 79 19.11 -6.68 -0.17
C LEU A 79 19.70 -5.38 -0.77
N PRO A 80 19.49 -5.05 -2.06
CA PRO A 80 20.03 -3.81 -2.62
C PRO A 80 19.49 -2.58 -1.90
N ASN A 81 18.18 -2.56 -1.66
CA ASN A 81 17.54 -1.45 -0.96
C ASN A 81 17.97 -1.39 0.50
N GLN A 82 18.15 -2.54 1.15
CA GLN A 82 18.63 -2.57 2.52
C GLN A 82 20.05 -1.98 2.63
N ALA A 83 20.94 -2.31 1.69
CA ALA A 83 22.29 -1.73 1.65
C ALA A 83 22.24 -0.22 1.45
N ILE A 84 21.44 0.27 0.49
CA ILE A 84 21.25 1.70 0.24
C ILE A 84 20.77 2.43 1.49
N PHE A 85 19.73 1.93 2.16
CA PHE A 85 19.16 2.59 3.33
C PHE A 85 20.11 2.58 4.54
N TRP A 86 20.93 1.54 4.72
CA TRP A 86 21.98 1.56 5.74
C TRP A 86 23.09 2.58 5.41
N ILE A 87 23.46 2.73 4.13
CA ILE A 87 24.39 3.78 3.70
C ILE A 87 23.78 5.16 3.96
N VAL A 88 22.48 5.36 3.72
CA VAL A 88 21.78 6.62 4.05
C VAL A 88 21.85 6.92 5.55
N ILE A 89 21.53 5.94 6.40
CA ILE A 89 21.55 6.10 7.87
C ILE A 89 22.96 6.42 8.37
N ILE A 90 23.95 5.64 7.94
CA ILE A 90 25.35 5.83 8.38
C ILE A 90 25.89 7.14 7.79
N GLY A 91 25.57 7.44 6.53
CA GLY A 91 25.94 8.66 5.82
C GLY A 91 25.42 9.92 6.49
N GLY A 92 24.15 9.96 6.88
CA GLY A 92 23.60 11.14 7.54
C GLY A 92 24.05 11.31 9.00
N ILE A 93 24.45 10.23 9.69
CA ILE A 93 24.96 10.29 11.07
C ILE A 93 26.46 10.62 11.09
N VAL A 94 27.26 9.97 10.25
CA VAL A 94 28.74 10.05 10.28
C VAL A 94 29.28 11.11 9.32
N GLY A 95 28.59 11.36 8.20
CA GLY A 95 29.06 12.24 7.13
C GLY A 95 28.75 13.70 7.35
N GLY A 96 29.43 14.31 8.33
CA GLY A 96 29.35 15.74 8.60
C GLY A 96 27.95 16.17 9.05
N SER A 97 27.44 15.59 10.14
CA SER A 97 26.06 15.76 10.65
C SER A 97 25.63 17.21 10.92
N TYR A 98 26.57 18.16 10.87
CA TYR A 98 26.38 19.61 11.01
C TYR A 98 27.12 20.44 9.94
N ALA A 99 27.82 19.79 9.02
CA ALA A 99 28.57 20.44 7.96
C ALA A 99 27.62 20.75 6.78
N MET A 100 27.28 22.03 6.67
CA MET A 100 26.58 22.69 5.57
C MET A 100 25.03 22.52 5.50
N PRO A 101 24.27 23.64 5.56
CA PRO A 101 22.83 23.69 5.22
C PRO A 101 22.55 23.35 3.75
N THR A 102 23.57 23.39 2.90
CA THR A 102 23.46 23.00 1.49
C THR A 102 23.92 21.55 1.35
N GLY A 103 23.11 20.60 1.81
CA GLY A 103 23.32 19.15 1.69
C GLY A 103 23.33 18.63 0.24
N GLU A 104 23.87 19.40 -0.70
CA GLU A 104 23.79 19.20 -2.15
C GLU A 104 24.57 17.98 -2.63
N ASN A 105 25.55 17.52 -1.84
CA ASN A 105 26.37 16.36 -2.16
C ASN A 105 26.18 15.17 -1.23
N ASN A 106 25.34 15.27 -0.18
CA ASN A 106 25.14 14.14 0.74
C ASN A 106 24.34 13.03 0.03
N PHE A 107 24.98 11.87 -0.15
CA PHE A 107 24.39 10.72 -0.84
C PHE A 107 23.04 10.31 -0.25
N GLY A 108 22.88 10.33 1.07
CA GLY A 108 21.65 9.95 1.74
C GLY A 108 20.46 10.81 1.36
N THR A 109 20.65 12.14 1.36
CA THR A 109 19.61 13.10 0.98
C THR A 109 19.31 13.01 -0.52
N VAL A 110 20.34 12.96 -1.36
CA VAL A 110 20.20 12.87 -2.83
C VAL A 110 19.46 11.61 -3.24
N ILE A 111 19.88 10.44 -2.75
CA ILE A 111 19.26 9.17 -3.16
C ILE A 111 17.82 9.06 -2.66
N THR A 112 17.55 9.48 -1.41
CA THR A 112 16.23 9.33 -0.80
C THR A 112 15.23 10.32 -1.37
N TRP A 113 15.58 11.60 -1.44
CA TRP A 113 14.63 12.66 -1.77
C TRP A 113 14.59 13.03 -3.24
N PHE A 114 15.71 12.91 -3.97
CA PHE A 114 15.75 13.32 -5.38
C PHE A 114 15.44 12.16 -6.32
N ILE A 115 15.79 10.92 -5.95
CA ILE A 115 15.70 9.77 -6.87
C ILE A 115 14.66 8.75 -6.40
N TRP A 116 14.77 8.28 -5.17
CA TRP A 116 13.98 7.15 -4.68
C TRP A 116 12.47 7.41 -4.71
N PHE A 117 12.00 8.57 -4.25
CA PHE A 117 10.57 8.90 -4.30
C PHE A 117 10.02 8.94 -5.73
N CYS A 118 10.74 9.56 -6.67
CA CYS A 118 10.32 9.58 -8.09
C CYS A 118 10.25 8.17 -8.69
N LEU A 119 11.27 7.35 -8.46
CA LEU A 119 11.29 5.96 -8.94
C LEU A 119 10.15 5.14 -8.35
N ILE A 120 9.79 5.36 -7.07
CA ILE A 120 8.62 4.72 -6.47
C ILE A 120 7.35 5.06 -7.24
N PHE A 121 7.08 6.33 -7.53
CA PHE A 121 5.83 6.71 -8.22
C PHE A 121 5.76 6.14 -9.64
N ILE A 122 6.87 6.12 -10.37
CA ILE A 122 6.94 5.47 -11.69
C ILE A 122 6.66 3.97 -11.57
N MET A 123 7.27 3.30 -10.57
CA MET A 123 7.04 1.88 -10.33
C MET A 123 5.60 1.57 -9.91
N ILE A 124 4.94 2.45 -9.16
CA ILE A 124 3.53 2.29 -8.78
C ILE A 124 2.62 2.23 -10.00
N VAL A 125 2.86 3.10 -10.99
CA VAL A 125 2.09 3.13 -12.24
C VAL A 125 2.38 1.89 -13.10
N GLY A 126 3.63 1.42 -13.14
CA GLY A 126 3.98 0.23 -13.92
C GLY A 126 3.54 -1.08 -13.26
N VAL A 127 4.06 -1.35 -12.07
CA VAL A 127 4.08 -2.67 -11.41
C VAL A 127 3.26 -2.67 -10.11
N GLY A 128 2.50 -1.61 -9.83
CA GLY A 128 1.63 -1.52 -8.67
C GLY A 128 2.42 -1.50 -7.36
N ARG A 129 2.21 -2.51 -6.50
CA ARG A 129 2.79 -2.53 -5.13
C ARG A 129 4.17 -3.18 -5.05
N ALA A 130 4.93 -3.24 -6.14
CA ALA A 130 6.24 -3.91 -6.19
C ALA A 130 7.22 -3.39 -5.12
N TRP A 131 7.13 -2.11 -4.72
CA TRP A 131 7.90 -1.57 -3.59
C TRP A 131 7.74 -2.39 -2.31
N CYS A 132 6.53 -2.85 -2.01
CA CYS A 132 6.22 -3.57 -0.77
C CYS A 132 6.97 -4.91 -0.67
N MET A 133 7.38 -5.47 -1.81
CA MET A 133 8.14 -6.71 -1.89
C MET A 133 9.63 -6.49 -1.57
N MET A 134 10.20 -5.38 -2.02
CA MET A 134 11.61 -4.98 -1.83
C MET A 134 11.81 -3.98 -0.68
N CYS A 135 10.77 -3.72 0.12
CA CYS A 135 10.79 -2.71 1.16
C CYS A 135 11.81 -3.07 2.26
N PRO A 136 12.80 -2.20 2.54
CA PRO A 136 13.85 -2.47 3.53
C PRO A 136 13.28 -2.51 4.95
N PHE A 137 12.29 -1.66 5.26
CA PHE A 137 11.70 -1.59 6.61
C PHE A 137 11.00 -2.89 7.00
N GLY A 138 10.13 -3.40 6.12
CA GLY A 138 9.43 -4.66 6.36
C GLY A 138 10.36 -5.87 6.26
N GLY A 139 11.37 -5.82 5.38
CA GLY A 139 12.37 -6.86 5.23
C GLY A 139 13.25 -7.04 6.46
N PHE A 140 13.79 -5.94 6.98
CA PHE A 140 14.61 -5.94 8.19
C PHE A 140 13.84 -6.49 9.39
N ALA A 141 12.62 -6.00 9.62
CA ALA A 141 11.77 -6.50 10.70
C ALA A 141 11.42 -7.99 10.52
N GLU A 142 11.19 -8.47 9.30
CA GLU A 142 11.00 -9.91 9.04
C GLU A 142 12.26 -10.74 9.32
N TRP A 143 13.45 -10.26 8.97
CA TRP A 143 14.70 -10.98 9.23
C TRP A 143 14.98 -11.10 10.73
N VAL A 144 14.73 -10.03 11.50
CA VAL A 144 14.82 -10.07 12.95
C VAL A 144 13.76 -11.00 13.53
N GLN A 145 12.49 -10.84 13.15
CA GLN A 145 11.39 -11.69 13.62
C GLN A 145 11.64 -13.17 13.31
N ARG A 146 12.27 -13.51 12.17
CA ARG A 146 12.46 -14.90 11.74
C ARG A 146 13.81 -15.50 12.13
N HIS A 147 14.81 -14.71 12.51
CA HIS A 147 16.21 -15.13 12.71
C HIS A 147 16.85 -15.80 11.50
N THR A 148 16.40 -15.45 10.31
CA THR A 148 16.92 -16.01 9.06
C THR A 148 16.62 -15.08 7.91
N PHE A 149 17.55 -15.02 6.96
CA PHE A 149 17.41 -14.22 5.76
C PHE A 149 16.48 -14.84 4.73
N TRP A 150 16.49 -16.18 4.60
CA TRP A 150 15.74 -16.88 3.54
C TRP A 150 15.12 -18.22 3.95
N LYS A 151 15.63 -18.89 4.99
CA LYS A 151 15.06 -20.18 5.43
C LYS A 151 13.70 -19.96 6.11
N ARG A 152 12.90 -21.01 6.17
CA ARG A 152 11.70 -21.01 7.00
C ARG A 152 12.09 -21.38 8.43
N THR A 153 11.61 -20.61 9.41
CA THR A 153 11.66 -20.95 10.84
C THR A 153 10.26 -21.28 11.37
N ILE A 154 10.20 -22.18 12.35
CA ILE A 154 8.95 -22.68 12.92
C ILE A 154 8.40 -21.71 13.98
N LYS A 155 9.29 -21.09 14.77
CA LYS A 155 8.95 -20.14 15.83
C LYS A 155 9.62 -18.79 15.58
N PRO A 156 8.92 -17.82 14.94
CA PRO A 156 9.40 -16.45 14.88
C PRO A 156 9.43 -15.83 16.28
N ILE A 157 10.39 -14.93 16.54
CA ILE A 157 10.38 -14.09 17.74
C ILE A 157 9.31 -13.01 17.55
N THR A 158 8.14 -13.27 18.12
CA THR A 158 7.04 -12.33 18.20
C THR A 158 6.15 -12.68 19.38
N ALA A 159 5.59 -11.68 20.06
CA ALA A 159 4.55 -11.86 21.06
C ALA A 159 3.23 -12.36 20.45
N ASN A 160 3.12 -12.33 19.11
CA ASN A 160 2.01 -12.87 18.34
C ASN A 160 0.65 -12.30 18.75
N TRP A 161 0.61 -11.03 19.18
CA TRP A 161 -0.64 -10.35 19.47
C TRP A 161 -1.44 -10.14 18.18
N LYS A 162 -2.75 -10.29 18.28
CA LYS A 162 -3.67 -9.96 17.17
C LYS A 162 -3.89 -8.45 17.17
N TRP A 163 -3.90 -7.85 15.97
CA TRP A 163 -4.25 -6.44 15.84
C TRP A 163 -5.68 -6.20 16.35
N PRO A 164 -5.93 -5.23 17.25
CA PRO A 164 -7.23 -5.05 17.87
C PRO A 164 -8.35 -4.89 16.84
N GLU A 165 -9.47 -5.61 17.01
CA GLU A 165 -10.56 -5.62 16.02
C GLU A 165 -11.14 -4.22 15.76
N LYS A 166 -11.21 -3.37 16.80
CA LYS A 166 -11.66 -1.97 16.67
C LYS A 166 -10.75 -1.19 15.72
N MET A 167 -9.44 -1.39 15.80
CA MET A 167 -8.45 -0.76 14.93
C MET A 167 -8.46 -1.37 13.52
N ALA A 168 -8.67 -2.70 13.42
CA ALA A 168 -8.76 -3.39 12.15
C ALA A 168 -9.92 -2.88 11.26
N LYS A 169 -11.02 -2.41 11.87
CA LYS A 169 -12.19 -1.85 11.17
C LYS A 169 -11.89 -0.54 10.43
N PHE A 170 -10.90 0.23 10.86
CA PHE A 170 -10.46 1.44 10.15
C PHE A 170 -9.68 1.13 8.87
N GLY A 171 -9.32 -0.14 8.64
CA GLY A 171 -8.69 -0.58 7.41
C GLY A 171 -7.37 0.15 7.14
N ILE A 172 -7.29 0.86 6.02
CA ILE A 172 -6.07 1.57 5.60
C ILE A 172 -5.88 2.95 6.25
N LEU A 173 -6.90 3.47 6.94
CA LEU A 173 -6.89 4.85 7.47
C LEU A 173 -5.79 5.13 8.50
N PRO A 174 -5.41 4.22 9.42
CA PRO A 174 -4.31 4.50 10.35
C PRO A 174 -2.97 4.70 9.61
N ALA A 175 -2.77 4.04 8.47
CA ALA A 175 -1.59 4.25 7.62
C ALA A 175 -1.61 5.63 6.96
N VAL A 176 -2.79 6.12 6.54
CA VAL A 176 -2.96 7.48 6.01
C VAL A 176 -2.69 8.52 7.10
N GLY A 177 -3.21 8.31 8.31
CA GLY A 177 -2.91 9.18 9.46
C GLY A 177 -1.42 9.20 9.77
N THR A 178 -0.75 8.04 9.71
CA THR A 178 0.71 7.96 9.88
C THR A 178 1.45 8.70 8.76
N PHE A 179 0.95 8.65 7.51
CA PHE A 179 1.52 9.40 6.40
C PHE A 179 1.40 10.91 6.59
N ILE A 180 0.21 11.41 6.94
CA ILE A 180 -0.05 12.82 7.26
C ILE A 180 0.82 13.28 8.42
N PHE A 181 0.95 12.47 9.47
CA PHE A 181 1.83 12.81 10.59
C PHE A 181 3.32 12.83 10.19
N LEU A 182 3.77 11.87 9.39
CA LEU A 182 5.14 11.82 8.91
C LEU A 182 5.46 13.01 7.98
N THR A 183 4.53 13.42 7.12
CA THR A 183 4.72 14.58 6.25
C THR A 183 4.68 15.89 7.03
N TRP A 184 3.92 15.98 8.12
CA TRP A 184 4.04 17.10 9.05
C TRP A 184 5.44 17.17 9.69
N ILE A 185 5.97 16.05 10.19
CA ILE A 185 7.34 15.98 10.73
C ILE A 185 8.38 16.39 9.66
N GLU A 186 8.19 15.90 8.43
CA GLU A 186 9.08 16.20 7.30
C GLU A 186 9.15 17.69 7.01
N GLU A 187 8.01 18.37 6.89
CA GLU A 187 7.94 19.82 6.68
C GLU A 187 8.43 20.58 7.94
N PHE A 188 8.09 20.10 9.15
CA PHE A 188 8.47 20.74 10.41
C PHE A 188 9.98 20.82 10.63
N PHE A 189 10.69 19.75 10.32
CA PHE A 189 12.16 19.70 10.39
C PHE A 189 12.84 20.05 9.07
N ASN A 190 12.08 20.43 8.03
CA ASN A 190 12.60 20.66 6.68
C ASN A 190 13.47 19.50 6.17
N ILE A 191 13.04 18.26 6.40
CA ILE A 191 13.87 17.07 6.15
C ILE A 191 14.15 16.89 4.64
N ALA A 192 13.19 17.21 3.77
CA ALA A 192 13.33 17.04 2.33
C ALA A 192 13.84 18.27 1.56
N GLY A 193 14.30 19.33 2.24
CA GLY A 193 14.96 20.49 1.64
C GLY A 193 15.42 21.53 2.67
N PRO A 194 16.43 22.37 2.38
CA PRO A 194 17.84 22.31 2.86
C PRO A 194 18.15 21.73 4.27
N GLY A 195 17.28 20.94 4.91
CA GLY A 195 17.56 20.38 6.23
C GLY A 195 18.76 19.45 6.32
N TYR A 196 19.26 19.27 7.55
CA TYR A 196 20.43 18.46 7.84
C TYR A 196 20.20 16.96 7.54
N PRO A 197 21.15 16.26 6.90
CA PRO A 197 21.05 14.82 6.58
C PRO A 197 20.77 13.91 7.79
N ILE A 198 21.18 14.33 9.00
CA ILE A 198 20.91 13.60 10.24
C ILE A 198 19.40 13.42 10.49
N PHE A 199 18.55 14.41 10.16
CA PHE A 199 17.11 14.29 10.36
C PHE A 199 16.48 13.24 9.45
N THR A 200 16.99 13.08 8.22
CA THR A 200 16.59 11.97 7.35
C THR A 200 16.93 10.63 7.99
N SER A 201 18.14 10.51 8.56
CA SER A 201 18.59 9.28 9.22
C SER A 201 17.77 8.95 10.47
N LEU A 202 17.49 9.95 11.32
CA LEU A 202 16.66 9.80 12.52
C LEU A 202 15.22 9.43 12.17
N MET A 203 14.64 10.04 11.14
CA MET A 203 13.31 9.69 10.64
C MET A 203 13.28 8.23 10.16
N VAL A 204 14.24 7.83 9.33
CA VAL A 204 14.34 6.44 8.83
C VAL A 204 14.51 5.45 9.99
N LEU A 205 15.38 5.75 10.95
CA LEU A 205 15.56 4.92 12.15
C LEU A 205 14.27 4.82 12.97
N GLY A 206 13.53 5.92 13.13
CA GLY A 206 12.22 5.93 13.79
C GLY A 206 11.21 5.02 13.09
N ILE A 207 11.17 5.03 11.75
CA ILE A 207 10.32 4.13 10.97
C ILE A 207 10.74 2.67 11.15
N VAL A 208 12.06 2.37 11.09
CA VAL A 208 12.59 1.02 11.30
C VAL A 208 12.29 0.51 12.71
N ALA A 209 12.50 1.34 13.73
CA ALA A 209 12.22 1.01 15.12
C ALA A 209 10.74 0.75 15.35
N THR A 210 9.85 1.57 14.76
CA THR A 210 8.40 1.37 14.82
C THR A 210 7.99 0.08 14.11
N ALA A 211 8.51 -0.17 12.90
CA ALA A 211 8.22 -1.38 12.14
C ALA A 211 8.65 -2.63 12.90
N LEU A 212 9.86 -2.61 13.47
CA LEU A 212 10.41 -3.70 14.29
C LEU A 212 9.55 -3.93 15.52
N THR A 213 9.26 -2.88 16.29
CA THR A 213 8.45 -2.96 17.53
C THR A 213 7.08 -3.56 17.23
N VAL A 214 6.37 -3.05 16.22
CA VAL A 214 5.04 -3.54 15.86
C VAL A 214 5.09 -4.98 15.37
N MET A 215 6.09 -5.40 14.60
CA MET A 215 6.20 -6.78 14.09
C MET A 215 6.75 -7.78 15.13
N LEU A 216 7.45 -7.29 16.16
CA LEU A 216 7.78 -8.10 17.33
C LEU A 216 6.57 -8.27 18.24
N LEU A 217 5.70 -7.25 18.40
CA LEU A 217 4.50 -7.36 19.24
C LEU A 217 3.35 -8.09 18.54
N PHE A 218 3.07 -7.76 17.28
CA PHE A 218 1.92 -8.26 16.53
C PHE A 218 2.32 -9.27 15.46
N GLU A 219 1.37 -10.13 15.08
CA GLU A 219 1.61 -11.15 14.07
C GLU A 219 1.92 -10.58 12.66
N ARG A 220 2.74 -11.31 11.90
CA ARG A 220 3.02 -11.07 10.46
C ARG A 220 3.45 -9.63 10.16
N ARG A 221 3.10 -9.09 8.98
CA ARG A 221 3.38 -7.71 8.57
C ARG A 221 2.25 -6.75 8.99
N THR A 222 1.87 -6.78 10.27
CA THR A 222 0.85 -5.86 10.82
C THR A 222 1.21 -4.40 10.60
N PHE A 223 2.48 -4.02 10.82
CA PHE A 223 2.98 -2.68 10.49
C PHE A 223 2.70 -2.32 9.04
N CYS A 224 3.10 -3.16 8.08
CA CYS A 224 2.92 -2.89 6.67
C CYS A 224 1.44 -2.79 6.27
N ARG A 225 0.54 -3.51 6.96
CA ARG A 225 -0.89 -3.47 6.64
C ARG A 225 -1.60 -2.24 7.19
N TYR A 226 -1.25 -1.80 8.40
CA TYR A 226 -2.04 -0.81 9.14
C TYR A 226 -1.32 0.50 9.45
N LEU A 227 0.00 0.52 9.58
CA LEU A 227 0.74 1.69 10.09
C LEU A 227 1.79 2.23 9.13
N CYS A 228 2.24 1.44 8.15
CA CYS A 228 3.25 1.90 7.21
C CYS A 228 2.76 3.14 6.45
N PRO A 229 3.43 4.30 6.58
CA PRO A 229 2.95 5.57 6.03
C PRO A 229 2.75 5.49 4.51
N LEU A 230 3.60 4.72 3.83
CA LEU A 230 3.51 4.55 2.38
C LEU A 230 2.38 3.61 1.94
N THR A 231 1.79 2.81 2.82
CA THR A 231 0.82 1.78 2.40
C THR A 231 -0.48 2.39 1.89
N GLY A 232 -0.95 3.47 2.52
CA GLY A 232 -2.12 4.23 2.05
C GLY A 232 -1.96 4.69 0.61
N LEU A 233 -0.85 5.37 0.35
CA LEU A 233 -0.52 5.95 -0.95
C LEU A 233 -0.17 4.88 -2.01
N ILE A 234 0.76 3.98 -1.72
CA ILE A 234 1.18 2.91 -2.65
C ILE A 234 0.01 1.96 -2.95
N GLY A 235 -0.83 1.65 -1.96
CA GLY A 235 -1.99 0.79 -2.12
C GLY A 235 -3.06 1.41 -3.02
N SER A 236 -3.42 2.67 -2.79
CA SER A 236 -4.43 3.38 -3.59
C SER A 236 -3.92 3.74 -4.98
N ALA A 237 -2.76 4.37 -5.10
CA ALA A 237 -2.17 4.73 -6.39
C ALA A 237 -1.78 3.48 -7.20
N GLY A 238 -1.32 2.42 -6.55
CA GLY A 238 -0.97 1.15 -7.19
C GLY A 238 -2.16 0.45 -7.85
N ALA A 239 -3.40 0.82 -7.49
CA ALA A 239 -4.61 0.35 -8.18
C ALA A 239 -4.65 0.73 -9.67
N THR A 240 -3.88 1.74 -10.08
CA THR A 240 -3.73 2.14 -11.48
C THR A 240 -2.84 1.18 -12.29
N GLY A 241 -1.98 0.40 -11.63
CA GLY A 241 -0.92 -0.38 -12.26
C GLY A 241 -1.37 -1.65 -13.00
N MET A 242 -0.46 -2.17 -13.83
CA MET A 242 -0.72 -3.29 -14.75
C MET A 242 -0.55 -4.68 -14.12
N VAL A 243 0.01 -4.76 -12.91
CA VAL A 243 0.13 -6.01 -12.17
C VAL A 243 -1.05 -6.15 -11.21
N ALA A 244 -1.94 -7.11 -11.47
CA ALA A 244 -3.11 -7.40 -10.65
C ALA A 244 -2.75 -8.12 -9.33
N GLY A 245 -1.53 -8.64 -9.24
CA GLY A 245 -1.01 -9.37 -8.10
C GLY A 245 -1.15 -10.89 -8.22
N PHE A 246 -0.87 -11.58 -7.14
CA PHE A 246 -1.05 -13.03 -7.07
C PHE A 246 -2.54 -13.37 -6.91
N ARG A 247 -3.10 -14.09 -7.89
CA ARG A 247 -4.52 -14.51 -7.93
C ARG A 247 -4.63 -16.00 -8.16
N THR A 248 -5.82 -16.54 -7.96
CA THR A 248 -6.12 -17.96 -8.19
C THR A 248 -6.39 -18.24 -9.65
N ARG A 249 -5.88 -19.35 -10.18
CA ARG A 249 -6.19 -19.81 -11.54
C ARG A 249 -7.58 -20.43 -11.63
N ASP A 250 -7.92 -21.21 -10.61
CA ASP A 250 -9.16 -21.96 -10.51
C ASP A 250 -9.80 -21.70 -9.14
N ARG A 251 -10.91 -20.97 -9.10
CA ARG A 251 -11.55 -20.58 -7.85
C ARG A 251 -12.15 -21.78 -7.11
N ASP A 252 -12.60 -22.83 -7.83
CA ASP A 252 -13.19 -24.03 -7.23
C ASP A 252 -12.16 -24.87 -6.48
N LYS A 253 -10.96 -25.04 -7.06
CA LYS A 253 -9.82 -25.65 -6.35
C LYS A 253 -9.49 -24.89 -5.08
N CYS A 254 -9.56 -23.56 -5.15
CA CYS A 254 -9.34 -22.75 -3.97
C CYS A 254 -10.45 -22.90 -2.94
N LEU A 255 -11.72 -23.03 -3.32
CA LEU A 255 -12.83 -23.28 -2.39
C LEU A 255 -12.69 -24.63 -1.69
N SER A 256 -12.44 -25.70 -2.45
CA SER A 256 -12.38 -27.09 -1.95
C SER A 256 -11.11 -27.38 -1.13
N CYS A 257 -10.03 -26.62 -1.33
CA CYS A 257 -8.78 -26.77 -0.59
C CYS A 257 -9.01 -26.64 0.94
N GLN A 258 -8.72 -27.71 1.69
CA GLN A 258 -8.97 -27.79 3.13
C GLN A 258 -7.87 -27.12 3.97
N THR A 259 -6.61 -27.16 3.51
CA THR A 259 -5.45 -26.71 4.30
C THR A 259 -5.32 -25.18 4.29
N LYS A 260 -5.55 -24.55 3.12
CA LYS A 260 -5.37 -23.10 2.90
C LYS A 260 -3.97 -22.61 3.31
N ASP A 261 -2.96 -23.42 3.02
CA ASP A 261 -1.55 -23.16 3.40
C ASP A 261 -1.00 -21.85 2.82
N CYS A 262 -1.55 -21.38 1.71
CA CYS A 262 -1.25 -20.06 1.15
C CYS A 262 -1.57 -18.89 2.12
N MET A 263 -2.49 -19.09 3.07
CA MET A 263 -2.90 -18.12 4.08
C MET A 263 -2.38 -18.41 5.48
N ARG A 264 -2.32 -19.69 5.84
CA ARG A 264 -1.95 -20.14 7.18
C ARG A 264 -0.44 -20.37 7.32
N GLY A 265 0.23 -20.65 6.20
CA GLY A 265 1.56 -21.23 6.21
C GLY A 265 1.48 -22.75 6.34
N SER A 266 2.52 -23.42 5.89
CA SER A 266 2.72 -24.87 5.99
C SER A 266 4.19 -25.15 6.18
N GLU A 267 4.65 -26.39 6.28
CA GLU A 267 6.08 -26.78 6.32
C GLU A 267 6.93 -26.17 5.20
N ASN A 268 6.29 -25.85 4.08
CA ASN A 268 6.97 -25.25 2.95
C ASN A 268 7.27 -23.77 3.18
N GLY A 269 6.47 -22.99 3.92
CA GLY A 269 6.66 -21.53 4.11
C GLY A 269 5.62 -20.80 4.97
N TYR A 270 5.66 -19.47 4.93
CA TYR A 270 4.83 -18.61 5.79
C TYR A 270 3.46 -18.30 5.17
N GLY A 271 2.43 -18.13 5.99
CA GLY A 271 1.14 -17.64 5.49
C GLY A 271 1.26 -16.23 4.90
N CYS A 272 0.29 -15.83 4.06
CA CYS A 272 0.28 -14.50 3.46
C CYS A 272 0.55 -13.39 4.51
N PRO A 273 1.70 -12.69 4.43
CA PRO A 273 2.08 -11.67 5.41
C PRO A 273 1.12 -10.48 5.45
N TRP A 274 0.42 -10.24 4.34
CA TRP A 274 -0.53 -9.15 4.15
C TRP A 274 -1.96 -9.50 4.53
N PHE A 275 -2.21 -10.71 5.08
CA PHE A 275 -3.54 -11.19 5.44
C PHE A 275 -4.53 -11.15 4.26
N GLU A 276 -4.03 -11.42 3.05
CA GLU A 276 -4.80 -11.39 1.81
C GLU A 276 -4.91 -12.79 1.23
N TRP A 277 -6.14 -13.28 1.06
CA TRP A 277 -6.39 -14.60 0.49
C TRP A 277 -6.51 -14.50 -1.04
N PRO A 278 -5.67 -15.21 -1.83
CA PRO A 278 -5.73 -15.12 -3.28
C PRO A 278 -7.10 -15.42 -3.89
N GLY A 279 -7.91 -16.28 -3.24
CA GLY A 279 -9.23 -16.66 -3.74
C GLY A 279 -10.30 -15.57 -3.63
N SER A 280 -10.14 -14.62 -2.72
CA SER A 280 -11.05 -13.47 -2.56
C SER A 280 -10.41 -12.14 -2.97
N ALA A 281 -9.16 -12.17 -3.43
CA ALA A 281 -8.47 -10.97 -3.87
C ALA A 281 -9.19 -10.44 -5.12
N SER A 282 -9.67 -9.19 -5.05
CA SER A 282 -10.39 -8.51 -6.15
C SER A 282 -9.63 -7.32 -6.72
N SER A 283 -8.63 -6.79 -6.01
CA SER A 283 -7.76 -5.71 -6.47
C SER A 283 -6.30 -5.95 -6.05
N ASN A 284 -5.37 -5.28 -6.72
CA ASN A 284 -3.95 -5.28 -6.34
C ASN A 284 -3.64 -4.37 -5.13
N LEU A 285 -4.67 -3.73 -4.53
CA LEU A 285 -4.52 -2.74 -3.47
C LEU A 285 -3.90 -3.30 -2.17
N MET A 286 -4.18 -4.56 -1.82
CA MET A 286 -3.67 -5.20 -0.59
C MET A 286 -2.54 -6.21 -0.83
N CYS A 287 -2.41 -6.74 -2.06
CA CYS A 287 -1.36 -7.72 -2.37
C CYS A 287 0.02 -7.04 -2.36
N GLY A 288 0.90 -7.40 -1.42
CA GLY A 288 2.27 -6.87 -1.37
C GLY A 288 3.31 -7.67 -2.16
N LEU A 289 2.87 -8.54 -3.08
CA LEU A 289 3.73 -9.28 -4.02
C LEU A 289 4.84 -10.17 -3.39
N CYS A 290 4.69 -10.59 -2.13
CA CYS A 290 5.70 -11.36 -1.38
C CYS A 290 5.95 -12.83 -1.81
N THR A 291 5.24 -13.34 -2.82
CA THR A 291 5.28 -14.72 -3.35
C THR A 291 4.98 -15.88 -2.37
N GLU A 292 4.78 -15.65 -1.07
CA GLU A 292 4.56 -16.74 -0.09
C GLU A 292 3.32 -17.61 -0.40
N CYS A 293 2.24 -17.01 -0.88
CA CYS A 293 1.04 -17.76 -1.27
C CYS A 293 1.30 -18.76 -2.41
N MET A 294 2.23 -18.45 -3.32
CA MET A 294 2.62 -19.33 -4.42
C MET A 294 3.52 -20.47 -3.94
N LYS A 295 4.42 -20.20 -2.99
CA LYS A 295 5.33 -21.21 -2.43
C LYS A 295 4.61 -22.27 -1.59
N ASN A 296 3.45 -21.92 -1.03
CA ASN A 296 2.72 -22.79 -0.10
C ASN A 296 1.43 -23.38 -0.67
N CYS A 297 0.99 -23.02 -1.86
CA CYS A 297 -0.27 -23.55 -2.39
C CYS A 297 -0.13 -25.05 -2.71
N PRO A 298 -0.86 -25.95 -2.02
CA PRO A 298 -0.74 -27.39 -2.25
C PRO A 298 -1.28 -27.81 -3.63
N GLU A 299 -2.21 -27.03 -4.19
CA GLU A 299 -2.86 -27.28 -5.48
C GLU A 299 -2.16 -26.60 -6.67
N ASP A 300 -1.00 -25.95 -6.45
CA ASP A 300 -0.29 -25.11 -7.43
C ASP A 300 -1.21 -24.11 -8.20
N ASN A 301 -2.18 -23.55 -7.47
CA ASN A 301 -3.30 -22.82 -8.04
C ASN A 301 -3.14 -21.29 -7.99
N VAL A 302 -1.94 -20.78 -7.73
CA VAL A 302 -1.66 -19.34 -7.63
C VAL A 302 -0.82 -18.89 -8.82
N GLY A 303 -1.33 -17.90 -9.56
CA GLY A 303 -0.68 -17.24 -10.70
C GLY A 303 -0.30 -15.79 -10.41
N LEU A 304 0.63 -15.22 -11.20
CA LEU A 304 0.87 -13.77 -11.21
C LEU A 304 0.12 -13.19 -12.40
N PHE A 305 -0.90 -12.39 -12.13
CA PHE A 305 -1.79 -11.92 -13.18
C PHE A 305 -1.51 -10.48 -13.61
N LEU A 306 -1.56 -10.24 -14.91
CA LEU A 306 -1.47 -8.93 -15.53
C LEU A 306 -2.87 -8.43 -15.91
N GLN A 307 -3.06 -7.12 -15.84
CA GLN A 307 -4.30 -6.43 -16.18
C GLN A 307 -4.00 -5.16 -16.99
N PRO A 308 -4.93 -4.69 -17.83
CA PRO A 308 -4.85 -3.34 -18.37
C PRO A 308 -4.77 -2.30 -17.24
N PRO A 309 -4.08 -1.16 -17.45
CA PRO A 309 -4.04 -0.10 -16.46
C PRO A 309 -5.45 0.33 -16.04
N LEU A 310 -5.60 0.82 -14.81
CA LEU A 310 -6.88 1.24 -14.21
C LEU A 310 -7.93 0.15 -13.96
N THR A 311 -7.66 -1.13 -14.28
CA THR A 311 -8.65 -2.22 -14.07
C THR A 311 -9.09 -2.33 -12.61
N SER A 312 -8.15 -2.29 -11.66
CA SER A 312 -8.43 -2.35 -10.23
C SER A 312 -9.09 -1.08 -9.67
N VAL A 313 -9.10 0.02 -10.43
CA VAL A 313 -9.85 1.25 -10.12
C VAL A 313 -11.29 1.14 -10.61
N ILE A 314 -11.48 0.72 -11.87
CA ILE A 314 -12.76 0.79 -12.57
C ILE A 314 -13.70 -0.35 -12.14
N LYS A 315 -13.20 -1.58 -12.06
CA LYS A 315 -14.04 -2.78 -11.85
C LYS A 315 -13.58 -3.67 -10.68
N PRO A 316 -13.31 -3.13 -9.47
CA PRO A 316 -13.12 -4.00 -8.32
C PRO A 316 -14.45 -4.63 -7.91
N ASP A 317 -14.44 -5.91 -7.51
CA ASP A 317 -15.65 -6.62 -7.04
C ASP A 317 -16.29 -5.94 -5.82
N ARG A 318 -15.48 -5.20 -5.03
CA ARG A 318 -15.96 -4.40 -3.91
C ARG A 318 -15.12 -3.15 -3.75
N ARG A 319 -15.77 -1.99 -3.72
CA ARG A 319 -15.11 -0.76 -3.28
C ARG A 319 -15.21 -0.56 -1.78
N ARG A 320 -14.09 -0.15 -1.20
CA ARG A 320 -13.88 -0.02 0.24
C ARG A 320 -14.02 1.44 0.65
N THR A 321 -14.80 1.71 1.69
CA THR A 321 -15.04 3.08 2.16
C THR A 321 -13.81 3.69 2.80
N ASP A 322 -13.04 2.90 3.54
CA ASP A 322 -11.76 3.32 4.09
C ASP A 322 -10.77 3.73 3.00
N VAL A 323 -10.79 3.05 1.84
CA VAL A 323 -10.01 3.46 0.66
C VAL A 323 -10.55 4.75 0.04
N GLY A 324 -11.86 4.90 -0.09
CA GLY A 324 -12.48 6.14 -0.59
C GLY A 324 -12.11 7.38 0.26
N VAL A 325 -12.18 7.24 1.59
CA VAL A 325 -11.76 8.30 2.53
C VAL A 325 -10.25 8.53 2.44
N ALA A 326 -9.44 7.47 2.33
CA ALA A 326 -8.00 7.59 2.15
C ALA A 326 -7.63 8.39 0.89
N ILE A 327 -8.30 8.16 -0.24
CA ILE A 327 -8.03 8.87 -1.50
C ILE A 327 -8.27 10.37 -1.34
N VAL A 328 -9.39 10.75 -0.72
CA VAL A 328 -9.74 12.16 -0.53
C VAL A 328 -8.85 12.83 0.52
N ALA A 329 -8.45 12.11 1.58
CA ALA A 329 -7.47 12.60 2.55
C ALA A 329 -6.10 12.83 1.92
N LEU A 330 -5.64 11.88 1.09
CA LEU A 330 -4.38 11.99 0.36
C LEU A 330 -4.41 13.07 -0.71
N LEU A 331 -5.56 13.29 -1.36
CA LEU A 331 -5.77 14.43 -2.26
C LEU A 331 -5.68 15.76 -1.50
N GLY A 332 -6.33 15.85 -0.33
CA GLY A 332 -6.25 17.04 0.53
C GLY A 332 -4.82 17.34 0.97
N LEU A 333 -4.05 16.30 1.31
CA LEU A 333 -2.63 16.44 1.64
C LEU A 333 -1.81 16.98 0.47
N VAL A 334 -1.93 16.44 -0.74
CA VAL A 334 -1.13 16.94 -1.88
C VAL A 334 -1.56 18.34 -2.32
N VAL A 335 -2.83 18.72 -2.12
CA VAL A 335 -3.30 20.10 -2.34
C VAL A 335 -2.73 21.05 -1.28
N PHE A 336 -2.71 20.66 -0.01
CA PHE A 336 -2.00 21.43 1.03
C PHE A 336 -0.55 21.67 0.63
N GLN A 337 0.13 20.63 0.15
CA GLN A 337 1.53 20.73 -0.26
C GLN A 337 1.78 21.47 -1.59
N GLN A 338 0.71 21.93 -2.27
CA GLN A 338 0.78 22.90 -3.35
C GLN A 338 0.52 24.30 -2.82
N PHE A 339 -0.48 24.43 -1.95
CA PHE A 339 -0.84 25.69 -1.31
C PHE A 339 0.28 26.22 -0.41
N ASN A 340 1.01 25.34 0.29
CA ASN A 340 2.09 25.72 1.19
C ASN A 340 3.30 26.34 0.47
N ALA A 341 3.42 26.11 -0.84
CA ALA A 341 4.43 26.74 -1.69
C ALA A 341 4.03 28.14 -2.18
N LEU A 342 2.80 28.59 -1.90
CA LEU A 342 2.31 29.92 -2.31
C LEU A 342 2.57 30.96 -1.20
N SER A 343 2.87 32.20 -1.59
CA SER A 343 3.11 33.31 -0.66
C SER A 343 1.97 33.58 0.34
N PRO A 344 0.67 33.45 -0.01
CA PRO A 344 -0.42 33.62 0.94
C PRO A 344 -0.37 32.66 2.13
N TYR A 345 0.19 31.46 1.96
CA TYR A 345 0.31 30.50 3.05
C TYR A 345 1.26 30.99 4.14
N GLN A 346 2.40 31.57 3.76
CA GLN A 346 3.38 32.10 4.73
C GLN A 346 2.76 33.18 5.62
N SER A 347 1.89 34.03 5.05
CA SER A 347 1.16 35.05 5.81
C SER A 347 0.16 34.43 6.79
N LEU A 348 -0.56 33.39 6.34
CA LEU A 348 -1.51 32.65 7.19
C LEU A 348 -0.80 31.94 8.35
N ASP A 349 0.28 31.20 8.08
CA ASP A 349 1.06 30.45 9.07
C ASP A 349 1.69 31.39 10.10
N THR A 350 2.28 32.51 9.65
CA THR A 350 2.84 33.53 10.57
C THR A 350 1.77 34.15 11.46
N TRP A 351 0.59 34.46 10.90
CA TRP A 351 -0.54 34.96 11.67
C TRP A 351 -1.03 33.92 12.69
N LEU A 352 -1.13 32.65 12.30
CA LEU A 352 -1.54 31.57 13.20
C LEU A 352 -0.53 31.37 14.33
N ASN A 353 0.76 31.37 14.01
CA ASN A 353 1.83 31.22 14.99
C ASN A 353 1.83 32.34 16.03
N SER A 354 1.54 33.58 15.64
CA SER A 354 1.46 34.71 16.59
C SER A 354 0.26 34.61 17.54
N HIS A 355 -0.86 34.01 17.11
CA HIS A 355 -2.06 33.84 17.94
C HIS A 355 -2.05 32.57 18.79
N THR A 356 -1.40 31.52 18.31
CA THR A 356 -1.34 30.21 18.99
C THR A 356 -0.12 30.07 19.90
N GLY A 357 0.86 30.96 19.79
CA GLY A 357 2.14 30.85 20.49
C GLY A 357 3.00 29.68 19.99
N PHE A 358 2.73 29.16 18.79
CA PHE A 358 3.46 28.03 18.21
C PHE A 358 4.79 28.48 17.61
N GLN A 359 5.76 28.77 18.47
CA GLN A 359 7.13 29.14 18.07
C GLN A 359 8.13 28.28 18.86
N PHE A 360 8.82 27.37 18.18
CA PHE A 360 9.77 26.42 18.76
C PHE A 360 11.20 26.70 18.28
N GLY A 361 11.77 27.82 18.73
CA GLY A 361 13.12 28.23 18.35
C GLY A 361 13.21 28.53 16.84
N ALA A 362 14.09 27.82 16.13
CA ALA A 362 14.20 27.90 14.67
C ALA A 362 13.07 27.13 13.92
N TYR A 363 12.20 26.43 14.65
CA TYR A 363 11.10 25.64 14.12
C TYR A 363 9.75 26.28 14.48
N GLY A 364 8.74 26.09 13.64
CA GLY A 364 7.44 26.76 13.78
C GLY A 364 6.55 26.68 12.53
N TYR A 365 7.08 26.10 11.45
CA TYR A 365 6.37 25.89 10.19
C TYR A 365 6.30 24.38 9.92
N PRO A 366 5.19 23.81 9.43
CA PRO A 366 3.87 24.41 9.40
C PRO A 366 3.17 24.28 10.77
N ASN A 367 2.36 25.27 11.13
CA ASN A 367 1.52 25.19 12.32
C ASN A 367 0.57 23.97 12.20
N PRO A 368 0.44 23.11 13.23
CA PRO A 368 -0.40 21.92 13.14
C PRO A 368 -1.88 22.24 12.86
N ILE A 369 -2.36 23.43 13.25
CA ILE A 369 -3.75 23.86 13.01
C ILE A 369 -3.99 24.18 11.54
N ASP A 370 -3.11 24.95 10.89
CA ASP A 370 -3.27 25.23 9.46
C ASP A 370 -2.97 23.99 8.62
N TYR A 371 -1.98 23.19 9.01
CA TYR A 371 -1.61 21.95 8.36
C TYR A 371 -2.80 20.99 8.30
N LEU A 372 -3.38 20.65 9.45
CA LEU A 372 -4.54 19.75 9.50
C LEU A 372 -5.82 20.43 8.98
N GLY A 373 -5.98 21.73 9.23
CA GLY A 373 -7.14 22.50 8.81
C GLY A 373 -7.28 22.59 7.30
N ILE A 374 -6.21 22.95 6.59
CA ILE A 374 -6.20 23.05 5.12
C ILE A 374 -6.38 21.67 4.49
N ILE A 375 -5.71 20.64 5.01
CA ILE A 375 -5.91 19.25 4.55
C ILE A 375 -7.38 18.85 4.70
N ALA A 376 -7.96 19.09 5.87
CA ALA A 376 -9.37 18.77 6.14
C ALA A 376 -10.32 19.55 5.21
N LEU A 377 -10.09 20.85 5.00
CA LEU A 377 -10.90 21.68 4.10
C LEU A 377 -10.79 21.19 2.65
N ALA A 378 -9.58 20.94 2.16
CA ALA A 378 -9.34 20.42 0.81
C ALA A 378 -9.97 19.03 0.62
N SER A 379 -9.96 18.17 1.66
CA SER A 379 -10.65 16.88 1.66
C SER A 379 -12.17 17.00 1.76
N LEU A 380 -12.72 18.01 2.43
CA LEU A 380 -14.16 18.19 2.57
C LEU A 380 -14.81 18.64 1.25
N VAL A 381 -14.12 19.42 0.41
CA VAL A 381 -14.64 19.87 -0.90
C VAL A 381 -15.18 18.71 -1.77
N PRO A 382 -14.40 17.67 -2.12
CA PRO A 382 -14.91 16.55 -2.92
C PRO A 382 -15.99 15.73 -2.20
N VAL A 383 -15.96 15.65 -0.86
CA VAL A 383 -17.00 14.98 -0.05
C VAL A 383 -18.33 15.72 -0.18
N LEU A 384 -18.32 17.03 0.03
CA LEU A 384 -19.50 17.91 -0.05
C LEU A 384 -20.06 17.95 -1.48
N LEU A 385 -19.20 18.12 -2.48
CA LEU A 385 -19.60 18.09 -3.89
C LEU A 385 -20.25 16.74 -4.25
N THR A 386 -19.69 15.61 -3.79
CA THR A 386 -20.34 14.31 -3.99
C THR A 386 -21.68 14.22 -3.27
N GLY A 387 -21.81 14.84 -2.09
CA GLY A 387 -23.08 14.97 -1.37
C GLY A 387 -24.14 15.70 -2.20
N VAL A 388 -23.80 16.86 -2.76
CA VAL A 388 -24.66 17.64 -3.65
C VAL A 388 -25.03 16.84 -4.90
N ILE A 389 -24.06 16.22 -5.57
CA ILE A 389 -24.29 15.36 -6.75
C ILE A 389 -25.26 14.22 -6.41
N THR A 390 -25.09 13.57 -5.26
CA THR A 390 -25.99 12.50 -4.80
C THR A 390 -27.41 13.02 -4.59
N LEU A 391 -27.58 14.15 -3.90
CA LEU A 391 -28.89 14.75 -3.63
C LEU A 391 -29.63 15.12 -4.93
N LEU A 392 -28.90 15.67 -5.90
CA LEU A 392 -29.46 16.07 -7.18
C LEU A 392 -29.87 14.86 -8.03
N LEU A 393 -29.03 13.82 -8.08
CA LEU A 393 -29.09 12.80 -9.13
C LEU A 393 -29.53 11.41 -8.67
N ALA A 394 -29.39 11.05 -7.39
CA ALA A 394 -29.78 9.73 -6.92
C ALA A 394 -31.31 9.58 -6.85
N LYS A 395 -31.85 8.43 -7.27
CA LYS A 395 -33.29 8.13 -7.15
C LYS A 395 -33.67 8.10 -5.66
N LYS A 396 -34.84 8.63 -5.27
CA LYS A 396 -35.32 8.56 -3.86
C LYS A 396 -35.55 7.12 -3.35
N THR A 397 -35.67 6.14 -4.26
CA THR A 397 -35.85 4.74 -3.88
C THR A 397 -34.56 4.19 -3.31
N THR A 398 -34.60 3.80 -2.03
CA THR A 398 -33.50 3.16 -1.29
C THR A 398 -32.81 2.11 -2.17
N SER A 399 -31.51 2.27 -2.42
CA SER A 399 -30.72 1.26 -3.13
C SER A 399 -30.69 -0.01 -2.29
N GLN A 400 -31.56 -0.97 -2.64
CA GLN A 400 -31.56 -2.29 -2.03
C GLN A 400 -30.36 -3.04 -2.59
N VAL A 401 -29.29 -3.12 -1.81
CA VAL A 401 -28.22 -4.09 -2.06
C VAL A 401 -28.65 -5.37 -1.36
N THR A 402 -28.97 -6.39 -2.16
CA THR A 402 -29.30 -7.72 -1.68
C THR A 402 -28.00 -8.38 -1.21
N ASP A 403 -27.70 -8.30 0.09
CA ASP A 403 -26.63 -9.09 0.70
C ASP A 403 -27.24 -10.45 1.09
N THR A 404 -27.09 -11.44 0.21
CA THR A 404 -27.46 -12.83 0.51
C THR A 404 -26.46 -13.39 1.51
N ARG A 405 -26.76 -13.28 2.81
CA ARG A 405 -26.04 -14.01 3.85
C ARG A 405 -26.89 -15.18 4.29
N ASP A 406 -26.40 -16.39 4.05
CA ASP A 406 -26.95 -17.57 4.72
C ASP A 406 -26.62 -17.48 6.21
N SER A 407 -27.62 -17.20 7.04
CA SER A 407 -27.53 -17.45 8.47
C SER A 407 -27.20 -18.93 8.67
N GLY A 408 -26.03 -19.22 9.23
CA GLY A 408 -25.70 -20.57 9.68
C GLY A 408 -26.68 -21.06 10.75
N PRO A 409 -26.75 -22.38 11.00
CA PRO A 409 -27.67 -22.95 11.96
C PRO A 409 -27.49 -22.30 13.33
N ARG A 410 -28.60 -21.84 13.90
CA ARG A 410 -28.66 -21.36 15.28
C ARG A 410 -28.71 -22.62 16.15
N VAL A 411 -27.66 -22.88 16.93
CA VAL A 411 -27.67 -23.97 17.93
C VAL A 411 -28.65 -23.56 19.01
N VAL A 412 -29.84 -24.15 19.00
CA VAL A 412 -30.77 -24.11 20.13
C VAL A 412 -30.32 -25.25 21.06
N PRO A 413 -30.01 -24.99 22.34
CA PRO A 413 -29.64 -26.06 23.25
C PRO A 413 -30.91 -26.86 23.59
N SER A 414 -31.01 -28.10 23.11
CA SER A 414 -32.01 -29.05 23.61
C SER A 414 -31.38 -29.87 24.74
N SER A 415 -31.98 -29.78 25.92
CA SER A 415 -31.77 -30.68 27.04
C SER A 415 -32.23 -32.09 26.65
N GLY A 416 -31.30 -33.04 26.56
CA GLY A 416 -31.58 -34.45 26.27
C GLY A 416 -30.81 -34.93 25.05
N GLY A 417 -29.90 -35.87 25.27
CA GLY A 417 -29.02 -36.42 24.24
C GLY A 417 -29.76 -37.07 23.07
N VAL A 418 -29.05 -37.14 21.94
CA VAL A 418 -29.45 -37.60 20.60
C VAL A 418 -30.04 -36.49 19.72
N ALA A 419 -29.15 -35.79 19.01
CA ALA A 419 -29.53 -34.96 17.86
C ALA A 419 -29.49 -35.82 16.59
N LEU A 420 -30.66 -36.20 16.08
CA LEU A 420 -30.82 -36.71 14.72
C LEU A 420 -30.52 -35.57 13.73
N LEU A 421 -29.62 -35.82 12.78
CA LEU A 421 -29.32 -34.93 11.66
C LEU A 421 -30.44 -35.04 10.62
N GLU A 422 -31.58 -34.41 10.87
CA GLU A 422 -32.46 -33.99 9.78
C GLU A 422 -31.91 -32.68 9.20
N ALA A 423 -31.59 -32.69 7.91
CA ALA A 423 -31.14 -31.51 7.19
C ALA A 423 -32.32 -30.52 7.03
N PRO A 424 -32.35 -29.36 7.71
CA PRO A 424 -33.34 -28.35 7.40
C PRO A 424 -32.90 -27.63 6.13
N ALA A 425 -33.84 -27.44 5.21
CA ALA A 425 -33.65 -26.66 3.99
C ALA A 425 -32.90 -25.34 4.27
N ALA A 426 -31.94 -25.00 3.42
CA ALA A 426 -31.21 -23.75 3.49
C ALA A 426 -32.19 -22.57 3.42
N ILE A 427 -32.46 -21.94 4.58
CA ILE A 427 -33.22 -20.70 4.62
C ILE A 427 -32.31 -19.59 4.09
N GLN A 428 -32.49 -19.23 2.81
CA GLN A 428 -31.91 -18.04 2.22
C GLN A 428 -32.48 -16.81 2.92
N THR A 429 -31.77 -16.29 3.92
CA THR A 429 -32.07 -14.99 4.49
C THR A 429 -31.50 -13.90 3.60
N THR A 430 -32.30 -13.38 2.67
CA THR A 430 -32.00 -12.15 1.94
C THR A 430 -32.01 -10.98 2.92
N LYS A 431 -30.82 -10.58 3.40
CA LYS A 431 -30.71 -9.38 4.24
C LYS A 431 -30.56 -8.19 3.31
N THR A 432 -31.64 -7.45 3.11
CA THR A 432 -31.60 -6.14 2.47
C THR A 432 -30.82 -5.19 3.37
N VAL A 433 -29.55 -4.96 3.04
CA VAL A 433 -28.74 -3.99 3.77
C VAL A 433 -29.04 -2.62 3.17
N LYS A 434 -29.69 -1.75 3.96
CA LYS A 434 -29.85 -0.33 3.61
C LYS A 434 -28.46 0.33 3.57
N THR A 435 -27.83 0.37 2.41
CA THR A 435 -26.63 1.20 2.19
C THR A 435 -27.04 2.63 1.90
N SER A 436 -26.43 3.59 2.61
CA SER A 436 -26.60 5.02 2.32
C SER A 436 -26.22 5.31 0.87
N GLN A 437 -27.10 5.97 0.12
CA GLN A 437 -26.84 6.34 -1.27
C GLN A 437 -25.58 7.21 -1.38
N PHE A 438 -25.41 8.14 -0.45
CA PHE A 438 -24.21 8.97 -0.38
C PHE A 438 -22.95 8.10 -0.35
N LYS A 439 -22.93 7.04 0.47
CA LYS A 439 -21.77 6.14 0.58
C LYS A 439 -21.45 5.46 -0.76
N THR A 440 -22.45 5.01 -1.50
CA THR A 440 -22.27 4.37 -2.81
C THR A 440 -21.67 5.35 -3.83
N TRP A 441 -22.23 6.56 -3.92
CA TRP A 441 -21.76 7.60 -4.84
C TRP A 441 -20.37 8.12 -4.45
N PHE A 442 -20.16 8.42 -3.17
CA PHE A 442 -18.88 8.87 -2.62
C PHE A 442 -17.74 7.90 -2.95
N VAL A 443 -17.91 6.62 -2.63
CA VAL A 443 -16.85 5.64 -2.86
C VAL A 443 -16.59 5.45 -4.36
N ALA A 444 -17.62 5.47 -5.20
CA ALA A 444 -17.46 5.36 -6.65
C ALA A 444 -16.68 6.56 -7.24
N LEU A 445 -17.04 7.78 -6.86
CA LEU A 445 -16.38 8.99 -7.35
C LEU A 445 -14.96 9.16 -6.77
N ALA A 446 -14.74 8.81 -5.50
CA ALA A 446 -13.41 8.81 -4.90
C ALA A 446 -12.45 7.88 -5.66
N TYR A 447 -12.90 6.67 -6.03
CA TYR A 447 -12.07 5.77 -6.86
C TYR A 447 -11.77 6.37 -8.25
N GLY A 448 -12.72 7.09 -8.85
CA GLY A 448 -12.52 7.78 -10.11
C GLY A 448 -11.40 8.83 -10.10
N ILE A 449 -11.06 9.37 -8.92
CA ILE A 449 -10.02 10.41 -8.73
C ILE A 449 -8.63 9.81 -8.46
N ILE A 450 -8.51 8.50 -8.23
CA ILE A 450 -7.21 7.84 -7.95
C ILE A 450 -6.11 8.24 -8.96
N PRO A 451 -6.34 8.24 -10.29
CA PRO A 451 -5.28 8.58 -11.24
C PRO A 451 -4.80 10.03 -11.12
N LEU A 452 -5.71 10.97 -10.88
CA LEU A 452 -5.40 12.39 -10.67
C LEU A 452 -4.58 12.59 -9.40
N MET A 453 -5.02 11.99 -8.29
CA MET A 453 -4.27 12.01 -7.02
C MET A 453 -2.86 11.43 -7.24
N ALA A 454 -2.74 10.26 -7.86
CA ALA A 454 -1.46 9.60 -8.09
C ALA A 454 -0.52 10.42 -8.99
N SER A 455 -1.04 11.03 -10.07
CA SER A 455 -0.25 11.89 -10.95
C SER A 455 0.20 13.17 -10.27
N ASP A 456 -0.61 13.73 -9.37
CA ASP A 456 -0.27 14.95 -8.63
C ASP A 456 0.89 14.71 -7.65
N TYR A 457 0.85 13.59 -6.93
CA TYR A 457 2.00 13.17 -6.12
C TYR A 457 3.26 12.96 -6.96
N LEU A 458 3.15 12.35 -8.15
CA LEU A 458 4.30 12.21 -9.04
C LEU A 458 4.81 13.59 -9.51
N ALA A 459 3.93 14.47 -9.95
CA ALA A 459 4.26 15.80 -10.45
C ALA A 459 4.98 16.64 -9.39
N ARG A 460 4.58 16.59 -8.12
CA ARG A 460 5.31 17.29 -7.04
C ARG A 460 6.73 16.79 -6.80
N GLN A 461 7.04 15.54 -7.13
CA GLN A 461 8.40 15.01 -6.96
C GLN A 461 9.32 15.35 -8.14
N LEU A 462 8.76 15.70 -9.30
CA LEU A 462 9.54 15.96 -10.52
C LEU A 462 10.57 17.08 -10.41
N PRO A 463 10.33 18.23 -9.76
CA PRO A 463 11.34 19.28 -9.62
C PRO A 463 12.58 18.76 -8.91
N LYS A 464 12.40 18.02 -7.81
CA LYS A 464 13.52 17.44 -7.04
C LYS A 464 14.37 16.51 -7.90
N PHE A 465 13.74 15.70 -8.74
CA PHE A 465 14.43 14.78 -9.64
C PHE A 465 15.08 15.50 -10.85
N LEU A 466 14.31 16.27 -11.62
CA LEU A 466 14.78 16.91 -12.85
C LEU A 466 15.84 17.97 -12.59
N SER A 467 15.77 18.67 -11.46
CA SER A 467 16.76 19.68 -11.12
C SER A 467 18.00 19.09 -10.45
N ASN A 468 17.89 18.01 -9.66
CA ASN A 468 19.01 17.57 -8.81
C ASN A 468 19.54 16.16 -9.10
N SER A 469 18.94 15.36 -9.98
CA SER A 469 19.38 13.98 -10.17
C SER A 469 20.82 13.81 -10.69
N PRO A 470 21.41 14.71 -11.51
CA PRO A 470 22.82 14.57 -11.93
C PRO A 470 23.82 14.59 -10.75
N ARG A 471 23.43 15.16 -9.59
CA ARG A 471 24.24 15.17 -8.36
C ARG A 471 24.54 13.77 -7.83
N ILE A 472 23.74 12.76 -8.16
CA ILE A 472 24.00 11.38 -7.70
C ILE A 472 25.36 10.86 -8.17
N ILE A 473 25.84 11.31 -9.35
CA ILE A 473 27.13 10.87 -9.91
C ILE A 473 28.28 11.33 -9.02
N ALA A 474 28.21 12.54 -8.47
CA ALA A 474 29.21 13.03 -7.51
C ALA A 474 29.01 12.38 -6.14
N ALA A 475 27.76 12.29 -5.67
CA ALA A 475 27.44 11.75 -4.34
C ALA A 475 27.83 10.27 -4.17
N ILE A 476 27.83 9.46 -5.23
CA ILE A 476 28.31 8.06 -5.19
C ILE A 476 29.83 7.98 -4.98
N SER A 477 30.60 8.96 -5.44
CA SER A 477 32.05 9.00 -5.24
C SER A 477 32.48 9.43 -3.85
N ASP A 478 31.62 10.18 -3.14
CA ASP A 478 31.82 10.58 -1.75
C ASP A 478 30.56 10.38 -0.87
N PRO A 479 30.16 9.12 -0.60
CA PRO A 479 28.89 8.83 0.07
C PRO A 479 28.82 9.28 1.52
N PHE A 480 29.97 9.60 2.13
CA PHE A 480 30.08 10.03 3.52
C PHE A 480 30.58 11.48 3.66
N ASP A 481 30.71 12.22 2.56
CA ASP A 481 31.21 13.61 2.55
C ASP A 481 32.56 13.75 3.30
N LYS A 482 33.47 12.79 3.08
CA LYS A 482 34.80 12.75 3.72
C LYS A 482 35.92 13.17 2.76
N GLY A 483 35.58 13.78 1.63
CA GLY A 483 36.51 14.10 0.55
C GLY A 483 36.94 12.88 -0.26
N TRP A 484 36.15 11.81 -0.25
CA TRP A 484 36.44 10.61 -1.05
C TRP A 484 36.23 10.87 -2.53
N ASN A 485 36.88 10.04 -3.36
CA ASN A 485 36.70 10.09 -4.81
C ASN A 485 36.74 8.68 -5.41
N LEU A 486 35.85 7.81 -4.93
CA LEU A 486 35.89 6.37 -5.22
C LEU A 486 35.87 6.05 -6.73
N PHE A 487 35.20 6.87 -7.53
CA PHE A 487 35.05 6.67 -8.98
C PHE A 487 35.64 7.81 -9.82
N GLY A 488 36.40 8.72 -9.23
CA GLY A 488 36.93 9.88 -9.96
C GLY A 488 35.90 10.99 -10.22
N THR A 489 34.64 10.84 -9.76
CA THR A 489 33.53 11.72 -10.14
C THR A 489 33.16 12.79 -9.11
N ALA A 490 33.79 12.83 -7.94
CA ALA A 490 33.41 13.72 -6.84
C ALA A 490 33.51 15.23 -7.19
N LYS A 491 34.39 15.58 -8.15
CA LYS A 491 34.62 16.97 -8.60
C LYS A 491 34.02 17.30 -9.96
N LEU A 492 33.19 16.42 -10.53
CA LEU A 492 32.60 16.68 -11.84
C LEU A 492 31.59 17.83 -11.78
N HIS A 493 31.80 18.87 -12.59
CA HIS A 493 30.87 19.99 -12.74
C HIS A 493 29.48 19.60 -13.28
N ILE A 494 29.32 18.37 -13.79
CA ILE A 494 28.03 17.80 -14.19
C ILE A 494 27.06 17.72 -13.00
N ALA A 495 27.56 17.65 -11.76
CA ALA A 495 26.74 17.71 -10.55
C ALA A 495 25.92 19.02 -10.44
N ASN A 496 26.37 20.10 -11.09
CA ASN A 496 25.67 21.39 -11.10
C ASN A 496 24.77 21.58 -12.32
N GLN A 497 24.64 20.57 -13.20
CA GLN A 497 23.75 20.64 -14.35
C GLN A 497 22.33 20.19 -13.96
N HIS A 498 21.33 20.95 -14.40
CA HIS A 498 19.92 20.58 -14.29
C HIS A 498 19.49 19.85 -15.58
N ILE A 499 18.69 18.78 -15.45
CA ILE A 499 18.14 18.08 -16.64
C ILE A 499 17.18 19.00 -17.39
N LEU A 500 16.37 19.76 -16.66
CA LEU A 500 15.46 20.76 -17.20
C LEU A 500 15.53 22.05 -16.37
N LEU A 501 15.46 23.19 -17.06
CA LEU A 501 15.30 24.51 -16.45
C LEU A 501 13.86 24.70 -15.94
N GLY A 502 13.64 25.67 -15.04
CA GLY A 502 12.37 25.86 -14.31
C GLY A 502 11.10 25.79 -15.19
N ASN A 503 11.06 26.51 -16.31
CA ASN A 503 9.90 26.49 -17.23
C ASN A 503 9.63 25.09 -17.83
N GLY A 504 10.69 24.31 -18.08
CA GLY A 504 10.57 22.94 -18.56
C GLY A 504 10.01 21.99 -17.50
N VAL A 505 10.37 22.18 -16.23
CA VAL A 505 9.88 21.37 -15.11
C VAL A 505 8.36 21.52 -14.97
N VAL A 506 7.85 22.76 -14.98
CA VAL A 506 6.41 23.03 -14.86
C VAL A 506 5.63 22.44 -16.02
N ALA A 507 6.14 22.56 -17.24
CA ALA A 507 5.51 21.97 -18.41
C ALA A 507 5.34 20.46 -18.24
N VAL A 508 6.37 19.76 -17.74
CA VAL A 508 6.29 18.32 -17.46
C VAL A 508 5.30 18.02 -16.34
N GLN A 509 5.27 18.81 -15.27
CA GLN A 509 4.30 18.65 -14.17
C GLN A 509 2.85 18.77 -14.65
N ILE A 510 2.55 19.82 -15.42
CA ILE A 510 1.21 20.05 -16.00
C ILE A 510 0.84 18.89 -16.94
N VAL A 511 1.78 18.40 -17.77
CA VAL A 511 1.55 17.24 -18.64
C VAL A 511 1.23 15.99 -17.82
N VAL A 512 1.99 15.71 -16.76
CA VAL A 512 1.77 14.54 -15.90
C VAL A 512 0.41 14.61 -15.20
N VAL A 513 0.04 15.75 -14.63
CA VAL A 513 -1.29 15.97 -14.04
C VAL A 513 -2.39 15.88 -15.10
N GLY A 514 -2.15 16.40 -16.31
CA GLY A 514 -3.07 16.30 -17.44
C GLY A 514 -3.35 14.85 -17.86
N ILE A 515 -2.32 14.01 -17.93
CA ILE A 515 -2.47 12.56 -18.18
C ILE A 515 -3.31 11.91 -17.07
N GLY A 516 -3.04 12.24 -15.80
CA GLY A 516 -3.83 11.73 -14.67
C GLY A 516 -5.28 12.20 -14.66
N LEU A 517 -5.54 13.44 -15.10
CA LEU A 517 -6.89 13.97 -15.29
C LEU A 517 -7.63 13.21 -16.40
N LEU A 518 -7.01 13.01 -17.57
CA LEU A 518 -7.62 12.22 -18.66
C LEU A 518 -7.91 10.77 -18.22
N ALA A 519 -6.99 10.15 -17.48
CA ALA A 519 -7.19 8.83 -16.90
C ALA A 519 -8.34 8.81 -15.87
N SER A 520 -8.48 9.86 -15.07
CA SER A 520 -9.56 10.01 -14.07
C SER A 520 -10.92 10.21 -14.73
N LEU A 521 -11.00 11.01 -15.79
CA LEU A 521 -12.22 11.19 -16.60
C LEU A 521 -12.63 9.87 -17.24
N TYR A 522 -11.68 9.13 -17.81
CA TYR A 522 -11.93 7.80 -18.37
C TYR A 522 -12.44 6.82 -17.32
N ALA A 523 -11.74 6.72 -16.18
CA ALA A 523 -12.12 5.83 -15.08
C ALA A 523 -13.51 6.18 -14.54
N THR A 524 -13.75 7.46 -14.27
CA THR A 524 -15.04 7.96 -13.77
C THR A 524 -16.17 7.67 -14.74
N ASN A 525 -16.01 7.95 -16.04
CA ASN A 525 -17.02 7.63 -17.05
C ASN A 525 -17.39 6.14 -17.04
N LYS A 526 -16.39 5.25 -16.92
CA LYS A 526 -16.63 3.80 -16.86
C LYS A 526 -17.32 3.38 -15.57
N ILE A 527 -16.87 3.89 -14.42
CA ILE A 527 -17.47 3.61 -13.10
C ILE A 527 -18.93 4.07 -13.08
N VAL A 528 -19.18 5.32 -13.48
CA VAL A 528 -20.51 5.92 -13.53
C VAL A 528 -21.45 5.12 -14.43
N LYS A 529 -20.99 4.77 -15.64
CA LYS A 529 -21.78 3.99 -16.60
C LYS A 529 -22.18 2.62 -16.03
N ASN A 530 -21.26 1.94 -15.35
CA ASN A 530 -21.49 0.58 -14.87
C ASN A 530 -22.35 0.53 -13.61
N GLU A 531 -22.27 1.55 -12.74
CA GLU A 531 -22.85 1.46 -11.39
C GLU A 531 -23.80 2.60 -11.04
N LEU A 532 -23.45 3.85 -11.34
CA LEU A 532 -24.24 5.00 -10.87
C LEU A 532 -25.43 5.31 -11.77
N VAL A 533 -25.33 5.05 -13.07
CA VAL A 533 -26.43 5.29 -14.03
C VAL A 533 -27.71 4.52 -13.63
N GLN A 534 -27.59 3.27 -13.22
CA GLN A 534 -28.73 2.41 -12.86
C GLN A 534 -29.52 2.95 -11.65
N ILE A 535 -28.82 3.56 -10.70
CA ILE A 535 -29.37 4.12 -9.46
C ILE A 535 -29.64 5.64 -9.55
N SER A 536 -29.42 6.25 -10.71
CA SER A 536 -29.61 7.69 -10.95
C SER A 536 -30.95 8.01 -11.63
N LYS A 537 -31.46 9.23 -11.45
CA LYS A 537 -32.69 9.73 -12.07
C LYS A 537 -32.54 9.89 -13.59
N ASN A 538 -31.38 10.37 -14.05
CA ASN A 538 -31.10 10.64 -15.47
C ASN A 538 -29.66 10.22 -15.80
N ALA A 539 -29.52 9.30 -16.76
CA ALA A 539 -28.23 8.73 -17.17
C ALA A 539 -27.29 9.77 -17.79
N LEU A 540 -27.80 10.65 -18.65
CA LEU A 540 -27.02 11.66 -19.34
C LEU A 540 -26.51 12.73 -18.36
N ALA A 541 -27.41 13.26 -17.54
CA ALA A 541 -27.07 14.26 -16.52
C ALA A 541 -26.03 13.70 -15.53
N THR A 542 -26.18 12.43 -15.12
CA THR A 542 -25.22 11.77 -14.22
C THR A 542 -23.83 11.68 -14.80
N ARG A 543 -23.70 11.28 -16.06
CA ARG A 543 -22.40 11.24 -16.73
C ARG A 543 -21.81 12.64 -16.91
N ALA A 544 -22.60 13.60 -17.37
CA ALA A 544 -22.13 14.96 -17.60
C ALA A 544 -21.64 15.65 -16.31
N ILE A 545 -22.47 15.63 -15.24
CA ILE A 545 -22.15 16.30 -13.97
C ILE A 545 -20.96 15.65 -13.27
N THR A 546 -20.87 14.31 -13.26
CA THR A 546 -19.74 13.61 -12.62
C THR A 546 -18.43 13.84 -13.38
N LEU A 547 -18.47 13.95 -14.71
CA LEU A 547 -17.29 14.31 -15.50
C LEU A 547 -16.90 15.77 -15.33
N LEU A 548 -17.87 16.69 -15.29
CA LEU A 548 -17.62 18.10 -14.98
C LEU A 548 -16.98 18.25 -13.59
N TYR A 549 -17.46 17.50 -12.61
CA TYR A 549 -16.89 17.46 -11.26
C TYR A 549 -15.41 17.05 -11.25
N VAL A 550 -15.06 15.95 -11.95
CA VAL A 550 -13.65 15.51 -12.05
C VAL A 550 -12.81 16.49 -12.86
N LEU A 551 -13.37 17.07 -13.93
CA LEU A 551 -12.72 18.09 -14.74
C LEU A 551 -12.40 19.33 -13.90
N ALA A 552 -13.36 19.84 -13.14
CA ALA A 552 -13.18 21.00 -12.28
C ALA A 552 -12.11 20.75 -11.21
N LEU A 553 -12.13 19.58 -10.55
CA LEU A 553 -11.10 19.21 -9.58
C LEU A 553 -9.70 19.15 -10.23
N GLY A 554 -9.58 18.49 -11.38
CA GLY A 554 -8.29 18.36 -12.05
C GLY A 554 -7.75 19.67 -12.62
N LEU A 555 -8.62 20.54 -13.16
CA LEU A 555 -8.22 21.88 -13.61
C LEU A 555 -7.78 22.76 -12.43
N THR A 556 -8.44 22.61 -11.27
CA THR A 556 -8.03 23.32 -10.04
C THR A 556 -6.63 22.87 -9.61
N VAL A 557 -6.39 21.56 -9.54
CA VAL A 557 -5.06 21.01 -9.21
C VAL A 557 -4.00 21.44 -10.22
N ALA A 558 -4.26 21.28 -11.52
CA ALA A 558 -3.32 21.69 -12.57
C ALA A 558 -3.04 23.21 -12.54
N GLY A 559 -4.06 24.01 -12.23
CA GLY A 559 -3.95 25.47 -12.14
C GLY A 559 -3.07 25.94 -10.99
N LEU A 560 -2.92 25.18 -9.90
CA LEU A 560 -2.05 25.52 -8.77
C LEU A 560 -0.55 25.46 -9.13
N TYR A 561 -0.15 24.66 -10.12
CA TYR A 561 1.26 24.57 -10.54
C TYR A 561 1.77 25.85 -11.19
N TYR A 562 0.90 26.66 -11.80
CA TYR A 562 1.29 27.93 -12.41
C TYR A 562 1.77 28.97 -11.38
N PRO A 563 0.98 29.34 -10.34
CA PRO A 563 1.42 30.27 -9.32
C PRO A 563 2.51 29.70 -8.42
N MET A 564 2.59 28.38 -8.23
CA MET A 564 3.71 27.74 -7.52
C MET A 564 5.04 28.03 -8.20
N HIS A 565 5.10 27.95 -9.53
CA HIS A 565 6.33 28.28 -10.27
C HIS A 565 6.69 29.75 -10.18
N ALA A 566 5.69 30.64 -10.20
CA ALA A 566 5.93 32.08 -10.04
C ALA A 566 6.44 32.47 -8.63
N ALA A 567 6.33 31.56 -7.65
CA ALA A 567 6.80 31.75 -6.29
C ALA A 567 8.25 31.26 -6.06
N PHE A 568 8.85 30.54 -7.01
CA PHE A 568 10.27 30.15 -7.05
C PHE A 568 11.06 31.04 -8.00
#